data_AF-A0A2S9FFW1-F1
#
_entry.id   AF-A0A2S9FFW1-F1
#
_cell.length_a   1.000
_cell.length_b   1.000
_cell.length_c   1.000
_cell.angle_alpha   90.00
_cell.angle_beta   90.00
_cell.angle_gamma   90.00
#
_symmetry.space_group_name_H-M   'P 1'
#
loop_
_entity.id
_entity.type
_entity.pdbx_description
1 polymer ?
#
loop_
_entity_poly.entity_id
_entity_poly.type
_entity_poly.pdbx_seq_one_letter_code
_entity_poly.pdbx_strand_id
1 'polypeptide(L)'
;MRPSGWRRSTYVVVGASVLLLVVVLVAAAALVAGRQTPEQQAVEPAPAPATAAPGVVPVSDSADMPTPGGLTAALRRVVADPNLGRFTGRITDALTGEELWAQGASLPMQPASTNKVLTAAAALLTLDRDARVTTRVVSPSPGVVVLVGGGDQTLSAAPR
;
A
#
# COMPACT_ATOMS: atom_id res chain seq x y z
N MET A 1 -3.31 -18.81 71.78
CA MET A 1 -1.89 -18.60 71.42
C MET A 1 -1.82 -17.31 70.61
N ARG A 2 -1.18 -16.26 71.14
CA ARG A 2 -1.13 -14.92 70.50
C ARG A 2 0.00 -14.92 69.47
N PRO A 3 -0.21 -14.46 68.22
CA PRO A 3 0.87 -14.38 67.24
C PRO A 3 1.90 -13.36 67.73
N SER A 4 3.17 -13.75 67.77
CA SER A 4 4.28 -12.86 68.15
C SER A 4 4.42 -11.75 67.11
N GLY A 5 4.15 -10.51 67.51
CA GLY A 5 4.39 -9.35 66.65
C GLY A 5 5.88 -9.25 66.32
N TRP A 6 6.20 -9.13 65.04
CA TRP A 6 7.57 -8.93 64.58
C TRP A 6 8.23 -7.74 65.31
N ARG A 7 9.49 -7.91 65.71
CA ARG A 7 10.28 -6.82 66.34
C ARG A 7 10.38 -5.68 65.33
N ARG A 8 10.35 -4.43 65.82
CA ARG A 8 10.48 -3.21 64.98
C ARG A 8 11.67 -3.28 64.01
N SER A 9 12.76 -3.94 64.40
CA SER A 9 13.94 -4.21 63.56
C SER A 9 13.61 -5.00 62.29
N THR A 10 12.68 -5.94 62.33
CA THR A 10 12.31 -6.78 61.18
C THR A 10 11.58 -5.97 60.11
N TYR A 11 10.72 -5.03 60.51
CA TYR A 11 10.06 -4.11 59.58
C TYR A 11 11.05 -3.15 58.90
N VAL A 12 12.08 -2.69 59.63
CA VAL A 12 13.13 -1.83 59.07
C VAL A 12 13.98 -2.61 58.06
N VAL A 13 14.35 -3.85 58.37
CA VAL A 13 15.12 -4.69 57.44
C VAL A 13 14.32 -5.00 56.18
N VAL A 14 13.04 -5.35 56.32
CA VAL A 14 12.16 -5.62 55.17
C VAL A 14 11.94 -4.37 54.34
N GLY A 15 11.68 -3.21 54.97
CA GLY A 15 11.55 -1.93 54.29
C GLY A 15 12.81 -1.55 53.51
N ALA A 16 13.99 -1.68 54.12
CA ALA A 16 15.26 -1.41 53.46
C ALA A 16 15.52 -2.38 52.29
N SER A 17 15.16 -3.66 52.45
CA SER A 17 15.33 -4.68 51.41
C SER A 17 14.44 -4.41 50.20
N VAL A 18 13.17 -4.03 50.43
CA VAL A 18 12.23 -3.65 49.37
C VAL A 18 12.72 -2.40 48.64
N LEU A 19 13.19 -1.40 49.39
CA LEU A 19 13.66 -0.14 48.80
C LEU A 19 14.92 -0.35 47.94
N LEU A 20 15.85 -1.19 48.41
CA LEU A 20 17.01 -1.61 47.62
C LEU A 20 16.59 -2.33 46.33
N LEU A 21 15.62 -3.24 46.42
CA LEU A 21 15.13 -4.01 45.27
C LEU A 21 14.48 -3.09 44.21
N VAL A 22 13.69 -2.10 44.64
CA VAL A 22 13.08 -1.10 43.76
C VAL A 22 14.17 -0.28 43.05
N VAL A 23 15.19 0.18 43.78
CA VAL A 23 16.31 0.95 43.20
C VAL A 23 17.04 0.11 42.14
N VAL A 24 17.33 -1.16 42.42
CA VAL A 24 17.99 -2.07 41.47
C VAL A 24 17.13 -2.28 40.22
N LEU A 25 15.82 -2.49 40.37
CA LEU A 25 14.91 -2.69 39.24
C LEU A 25 14.80 -1.44 38.36
N VAL A 26 14.71 -0.25 38.96
CA VAL A 26 14.66 1.02 38.23
C VAL A 26 15.98 1.28 37.50
N ALA A 27 17.12 1.04 38.14
CA ALA A 27 18.42 1.18 37.50
C ALA A 27 18.61 0.20 36.34
N ALA A 28 18.18 -1.05 36.49
CA ALA A 28 18.22 -2.04 35.43
C ALA A 28 17.31 -1.65 34.25
N ALA A 29 16.09 -1.18 34.51
CA ALA A 29 15.18 -0.70 33.47
C ALA A 29 15.74 0.50 32.71
N ALA A 30 16.34 1.48 33.42
CA ALA A 30 16.98 2.63 32.80
C ALA A 30 18.19 2.23 31.92
N LEU A 31 18.99 1.26 32.37
CA LEU A 31 20.12 0.72 31.59
C LEU A 31 19.67 -0.10 30.38
N VAL A 32 18.49 -0.71 30.40
CA VAL A 32 17.93 -1.43 29.23
C VAL A 32 17.31 -0.44 28.25
N ALA A 33 16.58 0.56 28.74
CA ALA A 33 15.99 1.61 27.90
C ALA A 33 17.07 2.48 27.23
N GLY A 34 18.14 2.83 27.95
CA GLY A 34 19.28 3.58 27.39
C GLY A 34 20.18 2.78 26.44
N ARG A 35 19.99 1.45 26.36
CA ARG A 35 20.66 0.57 25.38
C ARG A 35 19.85 0.36 24.10
N GLN A 36 18.69 1.01 23.95
CA GLN A 36 18.08 1.13 22.63
C GLN A 36 18.94 2.06 21.78
N THR A 37 20.01 1.49 21.22
CA THR A 37 20.69 2.05 20.06
C THR A 37 19.60 2.38 19.07
N PRO A 38 19.52 3.60 18.52
CA PRO A 38 18.71 3.82 17.35
C PRO A 38 19.23 2.80 16.34
N GLU A 39 18.43 1.80 16.00
CA GLU A 39 18.69 1.02 14.80
C GLU A 39 18.65 2.07 13.70
N GLN A 40 19.84 2.49 13.28
CA GLN A 40 20.02 3.35 12.13
C GLN A 40 19.64 2.46 10.97
N GLN A 41 18.34 2.34 10.73
CA GLN A 41 17.80 1.72 9.54
C GLN A 41 18.46 2.48 8.40
N ALA A 42 19.37 1.79 7.71
CA ALA A 42 20.01 2.32 6.54
C ALA A 42 18.89 2.77 5.60
N VAL A 43 18.80 4.07 5.36
CA VAL A 43 17.90 4.63 4.37
C VAL A 43 18.35 4.05 3.04
N GLU A 44 17.53 3.18 2.46
CA GLU A 44 17.77 2.72 1.11
C GLU A 44 17.66 3.96 0.20
N PRO A 45 18.68 4.26 -0.62
CA PRO A 45 18.63 5.42 -1.49
C PRO A 45 17.37 5.38 -2.34
N ALA A 46 16.77 6.55 -2.57
CA ALA A 46 15.58 6.66 -3.40
C ALA A 46 15.80 5.89 -4.72
N PRO A 47 14.89 4.96 -5.08
CA PRO A 47 15.06 4.17 -6.29
C PRO A 47 15.16 5.10 -7.50
N ALA A 48 16.04 4.76 -8.43
CA ALA A 48 16.18 5.51 -9.67
C ALA A 48 14.81 5.62 -10.38
N PRO A 49 14.57 6.70 -11.14
CA PRO A 49 13.35 6.85 -11.92
C PRO A 49 13.08 5.59 -12.75
N ALA A 50 11.92 4.98 -12.56
CA ALA A 50 11.54 3.81 -13.33
C ALA A 50 11.41 4.21 -14.81
N THR A 51 12.27 3.63 -15.66
CA THR A 51 12.07 3.72 -17.11
C THR A 51 11.09 2.62 -17.49
N ALA A 52 10.00 2.99 -18.17
CA ALA A 52 9.04 2.00 -18.65
C ALA A 52 9.71 1.08 -19.68
N ALA A 53 9.73 -0.22 -19.40
CA ALA A 53 10.11 -1.26 -20.34
C ALA A 53 8.85 -2.07 -20.70
N PRO A 54 7.98 -1.55 -21.59
CA PRO A 54 6.74 -2.22 -21.92
C PRO A 54 7.03 -3.55 -22.62
N GLY A 55 6.38 -4.63 -22.16
CA GLY A 55 6.48 -5.94 -22.82
C GLY A 55 5.79 -5.98 -24.19
N VAL A 56 4.94 -4.99 -24.47
CA VAL A 56 4.35 -4.75 -25.80
C VAL A 56 5.14 -3.62 -26.45
N VAL A 57 5.89 -3.96 -27.49
CA VAL A 57 6.62 -3.00 -28.32
C VAL A 57 5.83 -2.72 -29.59
N PRO A 58 5.92 -1.51 -30.17
CA PRO A 58 5.34 -1.22 -31.46
C PRO A 58 5.83 -2.21 -32.52
N VAL A 59 4.92 -2.63 -33.39
CA VAL A 59 5.30 -3.29 -34.65
C VAL A 59 5.95 -2.28 -35.59
N SER A 60 6.64 -2.75 -36.62
CA SER A 60 7.18 -1.84 -37.66
C SER A 60 6.06 -1.04 -38.32
N ASP A 61 6.35 0.21 -38.70
CA ASP A 61 5.39 1.07 -39.42
C ASP A 61 4.94 0.48 -40.78
N SER A 62 5.71 -0.46 -41.32
CA SER A 62 5.39 -1.20 -42.55
C SER A 62 4.62 -2.51 -42.32
N ALA A 63 4.19 -2.80 -41.08
CA ALA A 63 3.44 -4.02 -40.78
C ALA A 63 2.05 -3.96 -41.41
N ASP A 64 1.53 -5.13 -41.80
CA ASP A 64 0.17 -5.24 -42.32
C ASP A 64 -0.84 -4.79 -41.26
N MET A 65 -1.79 -3.97 -41.67
CA MET A 65 -2.84 -3.49 -40.78
C MET A 65 -3.84 -4.62 -40.44
N PRO A 66 -4.28 -4.73 -39.18
CA PRO A 66 -5.35 -5.64 -38.82
C PRO A 66 -6.62 -5.36 -39.63
N THR A 67 -7.25 -6.41 -40.14
CA THR A 67 -8.53 -6.30 -40.84
C THR A 67 -9.63 -7.00 -40.06
N PRO A 68 -10.91 -6.60 -40.21
CA PRO A 68 -12.02 -7.28 -39.54
C PRO A 68 -12.11 -8.78 -39.85
N GLY A 69 -11.88 -9.15 -41.11
CA GLY A 69 -11.84 -10.56 -41.56
C GLY A 69 -10.68 -11.33 -40.94
N GLY A 70 -9.49 -10.72 -40.90
CA GLY A 70 -8.30 -11.30 -40.28
C GLY A 70 -8.47 -11.55 -38.78
N LEU A 71 -8.97 -10.55 -38.05
CA LEU A 71 -9.25 -10.67 -36.61
C LEU A 71 -10.32 -11.72 -36.32
N THR A 72 -11.41 -11.73 -37.09
CA THR A 72 -12.46 -12.75 -36.96
C THR A 72 -11.89 -14.15 -37.17
N ALA A 73 -11.06 -14.34 -38.20
CA ALA A 73 -10.44 -15.63 -38.47
C ALA A 73 -9.47 -16.06 -37.36
N ALA A 74 -8.66 -15.14 -36.84
CA ALA A 74 -7.69 -15.40 -35.78
C ALA A 74 -8.35 -15.73 -34.43
N LEU A 75 -9.42 -14.99 -34.07
CA LEU A 75 -10.09 -15.12 -32.78
C LEU A 75 -11.07 -16.29 -32.72
N ARG A 76 -11.55 -16.79 -33.87
CA ARG A 76 -12.64 -17.79 -33.98
C ARG A 76 -12.50 -18.97 -33.02
N ARG A 77 -11.30 -19.55 -32.91
CA ARG A 77 -11.07 -20.72 -32.05
C ARG A 77 -11.04 -20.37 -30.57
N VAL A 78 -10.40 -19.25 -30.22
CA VAL A 78 -10.23 -18.87 -28.81
C VAL A 78 -11.54 -18.39 -28.19
N VAL A 79 -12.35 -17.63 -28.92
CA VAL A 79 -13.64 -17.12 -28.39
C VAL A 79 -14.73 -18.19 -28.33
N ALA A 80 -14.53 -19.32 -29.01
CA ALA A 80 -15.43 -20.48 -28.98
C ALA A 80 -15.08 -21.47 -27.86
N ASP A 81 -14.05 -21.21 -27.05
CA ASP A 81 -13.69 -22.09 -25.93
C ASP A 81 -14.79 -22.06 -24.86
N PRO A 82 -15.45 -23.19 -24.56
CA PRO A 82 -16.52 -23.25 -23.58
C PRO A 82 -16.06 -22.87 -22.16
N ASN A 83 -14.76 -22.95 -21.86
CA ASN A 83 -14.21 -22.55 -20.55
C ASN A 83 -14.30 -21.04 -20.30
N LEU A 84 -14.52 -20.22 -21.33
CA LEU A 84 -14.71 -18.78 -21.18
C LEU A 84 -16.06 -18.42 -20.54
N GLY A 85 -17.02 -19.36 -20.48
CA GLY A 85 -18.36 -19.08 -19.99
C GLY A 85 -19.03 -17.96 -20.79
N ARG A 86 -19.41 -16.87 -20.13
CA ARG A 86 -19.98 -15.70 -20.82
C ARG A 86 -18.87 -14.71 -21.22
N PHE A 87 -18.54 -14.70 -22.50
CA PHE A 87 -17.50 -13.84 -23.07
C PHE A 87 -18.08 -12.73 -23.97
N THR A 88 -17.56 -11.53 -23.79
CA THR A 88 -17.83 -10.35 -24.63
C THR A 88 -16.53 -9.63 -24.92
N GLY A 89 -16.47 -8.87 -26.00
CA GLY A 89 -15.33 -8.01 -26.27
C GLY A 89 -15.54 -7.09 -27.47
N ARG A 90 -14.61 -6.14 -27.61
CA ARG A 90 -14.52 -5.22 -28.74
C ARG A 90 -13.05 -4.89 -28.99
N ILE A 91 -12.67 -4.81 -30.26
CA ILE A 91 -11.36 -4.33 -30.71
C ILE A 91 -11.62 -3.18 -31.67
N THR A 92 -10.93 -2.06 -31.45
CA THR A 92 -11.02 -0.87 -32.29
C THR A 92 -9.63 -0.45 -32.75
N ASP A 93 -9.57 0.21 -33.90
CA ASP A 93 -8.44 1.05 -34.25
C ASP A 93 -8.33 2.20 -33.22
N ALA A 94 -7.16 2.39 -32.62
CA ALA A 94 -6.97 3.37 -31.55
C ALA A 94 -6.87 4.82 -32.05
N LEU A 95 -6.53 5.03 -33.33
CA LEU A 95 -6.42 6.34 -33.95
C LEU A 95 -7.76 6.81 -34.51
N THR A 96 -8.48 5.93 -35.21
CA THR A 96 -9.74 6.27 -35.89
C THR A 96 -10.97 5.95 -35.06
N GLY A 97 -10.86 5.01 -34.11
CA GLY A 97 -12.00 4.49 -33.34
C GLY A 97 -12.85 3.47 -34.10
N GLU A 98 -12.45 3.08 -35.32
CA GLU A 98 -13.16 2.09 -36.13
C GLU A 98 -13.25 0.74 -35.39
N GLU A 99 -14.45 0.16 -35.32
CA GLU A 99 -14.63 -1.19 -34.77
C GLU A 99 -14.13 -2.22 -35.78
N LEU A 100 -13.10 -2.98 -35.37
CA LEU A 100 -12.53 -4.05 -36.19
C LEU A 100 -13.08 -5.42 -35.82
N TRP A 101 -13.55 -5.61 -34.59
CA TRP A 101 -14.18 -6.84 -34.12
C TRP A 101 -15.04 -6.58 -32.89
N ALA A 102 -16.17 -7.28 -32.76
CA ALA A 102 -16.99 -7.26 -31.55
C ALA A 102 -17.77 -8.55 -31.33
N GLN A 103 -18.01 -8.86 -30.05
CA GLN A 103 -18.93 -9.90 -29.60
C GLN A 103 -19.64 -9.40 -28.34
N GLY A 104 -20.96 -9.20 -28.41
CA GLY A 104 -21.75 -8.76 -27.26
C GLY A 104 -21.25 -7.46 -26.61
N ALA A 105 -20.64 -6.56 -27.37
CA ALA A 105 -19.91 -5.38 -26.85
C ALA A 105 -20.79 -4.42 -26.04
N SER A 106 -22.10 -4.39 -26.28
CA SER A 106 -23.07 -3.57 -25.55
C SER A 106 -23.64 -4.24 -24.30
N LEU A 107 -23.29 -5.51 -24.03
CA LEU A 107 -23.77 -6.24 -22.86
C LEU A 107 -22.97 -5.81 -21.62
N PRO A 108 -23.63 -5.33 -20.56
CA PRO A 108 -22.94 -5.00 -19.32
C PRO A 108 -22.29 -6.23 -18.69
N MET A 109 -21.02 -6.10 -18.33
CA MET A 109 -20.22 -7.13 -17.66
C MET A 109 -19.60 -6.58 -16.39
N GLN A 110 -19.25 -7.47 -15.45
CA GLN A 110 -18.49 -7.09 -14.27
C GLN A 110 -17.04 -6.77 -14.68
N PRO A 111 -16.56 -5.53 -14.54
CA PRO A 111 -15.24 -5.13 -15.06
C PRO A 111 -14.08 -5.66 -14.20
N ALA A 112 -14.33 -6.03 -12.95
CA ALA A 112 -13.28 -6.30 -11.97
C ALA A 112 -12.25 -5.14 -11.94
N SER A 113 -10.94 -5.46 -11.96
CA SER A 113 -9.90 -4.44 -11.93
C SER A 113 -9.77 -3.59 -13.19
N THR A 114 -10.43 -3.91 -14.31
CA THR A 114 -10.45 -3.00 -15.48
C THR A 114 -11.17 -1.68 -15.17
N ASN A 115 -12.05 -1.67 -14.15
CA ASN A 115 -12.65 -0.45 -13.62
C ASN A 115 -11.62 0.60 -13.18
N LYS A 116 -10.41 0.17 -12.79
CA LYS A 116 -9.31 1.08 -12.42
C LYS A 116 -8.89 1.98 -13.58
N VAL A 117 -9.06 1.57 -14.83
CA VAL A 117 -8.76 2.41 -16.00
C VAL A 117 -9.65 3.65 -16.00
N LEU A 118 -10.95 3.49 -15.75
CA LEU A 118 -11.89 4.61 -15.66
C LEU A 118 -11.60 5.49 -14.44
N THR A 119 -11.30 4.90 -13.28
CA THR A 119 -10.91 5.66 -12.08
C THR A 119 -9.63 6.46 -12.30
N ALA A 120 -8.61 5.86 -12.92
CA ALA A 120 -7.35 6.52 -13.23
C ALA A 120 -7.54 7.65 -14.23
N ALA A 121 -8.32 7.43 -15.30
CA ALA A 121 -8.65 8.47 -16.28
C ALA A 121 -9.38 9.64 -15.62
N ALA A 122 -10.39 9.35 -14.79
CA ALA A 122 -11.10 10.39 -14.04
C ALA A 122 -10.15 11.18 -13.13
N ALA A 123 -9.26 10.51 -12.39
CA ALA A 123 -8.28 11.18 -11.53
C ALA A 123 -7.32 12.08 -12.33
N LEU A 124 -6.77 11.58 -13.44
CA LEU A 124 -5.83 12.33 -14.29
C LEU A 124 -6.47 13.52 -15.02
N LEU A 125 -7.77 13.45 -15.30
CA LEU A 125 -8.53 14.54 -15.93
C LEU A 125 -9.03 15.58 -14.93
N THR A 126 -9.09 15.26 -13.64
CA THR A 126 -9.70 16.12 -12.61
C THR A 126 -8.69 16.71 -11.63
N LEU A 127 -7.63 15.97 -11.28
CA LEU A 127 -6.63 16.39 -10.31
C LEU A 127 -5.47 17.12 -10.99
N ASP A 128 -4.92 18.13 -10.31
CA ASP A 128 -3.66 18.74 -10.72
C ASP A 128 -2.53 17.69 -10.71
N ARG A 129 -1.64 17.73 -11.70
CA ARG A 129 -0.52 16.76 -11.79
C ARG A 129 0.39 16.76 -10.57
N ASP A 130 0.52 17.92 -9.93
CA ASP A 130 1.36 18.11 -8.75
C ASP A 130 0.55 18.06 -7.44
N ALA A 131 -0.72 17.63 -7.49
CA ALA A 131 -1.56 17.50 -6.31
C ALA A 131 -0.90 16.57 -5.29
N ARG A 132 -0.77 17.04 -4.04
CA ARG A 132 -0.21 16.26 -2.92
C ARG A 132 -1.27 15.97 -1.87
N VAL A 133 -1.32 14.71 -1.46
CA VAL A 133 -2.15 14.27 -0.34
C VAL A 133 -1.34 14.42 0.95
N THR A 134 -1.81 15.25 1.89
CA THR A 134 -1.02 15.63 3.08
C THR A 134 -1.57 15.01 4.35
N THR A 135 -0.76 14.22 5.03
CA THR A 135 -1.01 13.76 6.41
C THR A 135 -0.32 14.70 7.40
N ARG A 136 -0.99 15.09 8.49
CA ARG A 136 -0.49 16.09 9.45
C ARG A 136 -0.43 15.53 10.86
N VAL A 137 0.49 16.04 11.68
CA VAL A 137 0.50 15.83 13.13
C VAL A 137 0.19 17.16 13.81
N VAL A 138 -0.76 17.16 14.74
CA VAL A 138 -1.16 18.36 15.50
C VAL A 138 -1.17 18.07 17.00
N SER A 139 -1.00 19.09 17.83
CA SER A 139 -1.14 19.01 19.29
C SER A 139 -2.14 20.06 19.75
N PRO A 140 -3.44 19.70 19.85
CA PRO A 140 -4.48 20.66 20.17
C PRO A 140 -4.48 21.06 21.65
N SER A 141 -3.89 20.24 22.53
CA SER A 141 -3.80 20.48 23.97
C SER A 141 -2.58 19.76 24.58
N PRO A 142 -2.10 20.20 25.77
CA PRO A 142 -0.98 19.56 26.44
C PRO A 142 -1.21 18.06 26.66
N GLY A 143 -0.21 17.25 26.31
CA GLY A 143 -0.28 15.79 26.43
C GLY A 143 -1.07 15.08 25.33
N VAL A 144 -1.61 15.80 24.34
CA VAL A 144 -2.35 15.22 23.22
C VAL A 144 -1.61 15.44 21.90
N VAL A 145 -1.43 14.36 21.15
CA VAL A 145 -0.91 14.36 19.77
C VAL A 145 -1.92 13.65 18.88
N VAL A 146 -2.28 14.26 17.76
CA VAL A 146 -3.26 13.73 16.80
C VAL A 146 -2.62 13.60 15.42
N LEU A 147 -2.74 12.42 14.82
CA LEU A 147 -2.41 12.17 13.42
C LEU A 147 -3.65 12.38 12.55
N VAL A 148 -3.63 13.40 11.70
CA VAL A 148 -4.72 13.74 10.76
C VAL A 148 -4.38 13.12 9.41
N GLY A 149 -5.07 12.03 9.06
CA GLY A 149 -4.91 11.36 7.77
C GLY A 149 -5.47 12.19 6.61
N GLY A 150 -4.64 12.44 5.60
CA GLY A 150 -5.06 13.14 4.38
C GLY A 150 -5.59 12.23 3.27
N GLY A 151 -5.45 10.91 3.41
CA GLY A 151 -5.75 9.90 2.38
C GLY A 151 -4.52 9.35 1.64
N ASP A 152 -3.31 9.71 2.08
CA ASP A 152 -2.05 9.28 1.46
C ASP A 152 -1.85 7.76 1.59
N GLN A 153 -2.03 7.04 0.48
CA GLN A 153 -1.86 5.58 0.39
C GLN A 153 -0.39 5.14 0.35
N THR A 154 0.55 6.10 0.33
CA THR A 154 1.99 5.86 0.27
C THR A 154 2.70 6.14 1.60
N LEU A 155 1.95 6.53 2.64
CA LEU A 155 2.51 6.76 3.98
C LEU A 155 3.20 5.49 4.50
N SER A 156 4.48 5.61 4.82
CA SER A 156 5.34 4.49 5.22
C SER A 156 6.11 4.82 6.50
N ALA A 157 6.44 3.78 7.27
CA ALA A 157 7.38 3.88 8.40
C ALA A 157 8.85 3.79 7.94
N ALA A 158 9.10 3.56 6.65
CA ALA A 158 10.44 3.55 6.10
C ALA A 158 11.11 4.93 6.31
N PRO A 159 12.39 4.97 6.72
CA PRO A 159 13.11 6.21 6.90
C PRO A 159 13.32 6.91 5.54
N ARG A 160 13.32 8.24 5.53
CA ARG A 160 13.49 9.07 4.32
C ARG A 160 14.92 9.14 3.85
#